data_AF-A0A2V5RZP2-F1
#
_entry.id   AF-A0A2V5RZP2-F1
#
_cell.length_a   1.000
_cell.length_b   1.000
_cell.length_c   1.000
_cell.angle_alpha   90.00
_cell.angle_beta   90.00
_cell.angle_gamma   90.00
#
_symmetry.space_group_name_H-M   'P 1'
#
loop_
_entity.id
_entity.type
_entity.pdbx_description
1 polymer ?
#
loop_
_entity_poly.entity_id
_entity_poly.type
_entity_poly.pdbx_seq_one_letter_code
_entity_poly.pdbx_strand_id
1 'polypeptide(L)'
;MKFFLRDVFVAIAGVLVLIQPLPAQESQPEKPKQFIYALRLVPRLYADANWTPQDKKVLRHHCARFQDATKAGQLILAGRTSESGDKTFGIAIFQAEDEAAARKFMEEDPAVAGGLMTAELHPFTVALERKNP
;
A
#
# COMPACT_ATOMS: atom_id res chain seq x y z
N MET A 1 -30.51 50.54 58.77
CA MET A 1 -31.87 51.12 58.61
C MET A 1 -32.21 51.13 57.12
N LYS A 2 -33.30 50.45 56.74
CA LYS A 2 -34.06 50.32 55.46
C LYS A 2 -33.55 51.07 54.19
N PHE A 3 -33.28 50.39 53.07
CA PHE A 3 -34.14 50.13 51.86
C PHE A 3 -34.67 51.44 51.21
N PHE A 4 -34.71 51.71 49.89
CA PHE A 4 -34.60 51.01 48.60
C PHE A 4 -34.84 52.11 47.53
N LEU A 5 -34.31 52.04 46.30
CA LEU A 5 -35.03 52.52 45.11
C LEU A 5 -34.42 51.91 43.83
N ARG A 6 -35.29 51.75 42.85
CA ARG A 6 -35.33 50.77 41.76
C ARG A 6 -34.73 51.24 40.43
N ASP A 7 -34.27 50.25 39.67
CA ASP A 7 -34.34 50.04 38.20
C ASP A 7 -33.85 51.14 37.25
N VAL A 8 -32.84 50.85 36.40
CA VAL A 8 -32.89 51.00 34.93
C VAL A 8 -31.90 50.03 34.25
N PHE A 9 -32.44 49.26 33.31
CA PHE A 9 -31.83 48.37 32.33
C PHE A 9 -30.69 48.99 31.49
N VAL A 10 -29.62 48.24 31.19
CA VAL A 10 -29.16 48.04 29.80
C VAL A 10 -28.57 46.64 29.67
N ALA A 11 -29.29 45.78 28.95
CA ALA A 11 -28.76 44.53 28.44
C ALA A 11 -27.77 44.83 27.29
N ILE A 12 -26.49 44.54 27.50
CA ILE A 12 -25.55 44.37 26.39
C ILE A 12 -25.04 42.94 26.48
N ALA A 13 -25.77 42.03 25.85
CA ALA A 13 -25.26 40.70 25.54
C ALA A 13 -24.15 40.89 24.49
N GLY A 14 -22.93 41.13 24.97
CA GLY A 14 -21.74 41.08 24.13
C GLY A 14 -21.56 39.66 23.63
N VAL A 15 -21.97 39.39 22.40
CA VAL A 15 -21.59 38.16 21.69
C VAL A 15 -20.11 38.29 21.37
N LEU A 16 -19.28 37.86 22.33
CA LEU A 16 -17.87 37.66 22.12
C LEU A 16 -17.73 36.42 21.23
N VAL A 17 -17.65 36.62 19.91
CA VAL A 17 -17.33 35.54 18.96
C VAL A 17 -15.87 35.15 19.23
N LEU A 18 -15.68 34.15 20.08
CA LEU A 18 -14.40 33.48 20.27
C LEU A 18 -14.06 32.77 18.95
N ILE A 19 -13.23 33.42 18.12
CA ILE A 19 -12.55 32.76 17.00
C ILE A 19 -11.56 31.79 17.65
N GLN A 20 -12.00 30.55 17.89
CA GLN A 20 -11.09 29.49 18.29
C GLN A 20 -10.43 28.95 17.02
N PRO A 21 -9.09 28.89 16.95
CA PRO A 21 -8.43 28.23 15.85
C PRO A 21 -8.84 26.76 15.89
N LEU A 22 -9.39 26.26 14.78
CA LEU A 22 -9.61 24.84 14.59
C LEU A 22 -8.25 24.15 14.84
N PRO A 23 -8.14 23.23 15.81
CA PRO A 23 -6.94 22.43 15.92
C PRO A 23 -6.69 21.78 14.57
N ALA A 24 -5.49 21.99 14.01
CA ALA A 24 -5.05 21.23 12.85
C ALA A 24 -5.14 19.76 13.27
N GLN A 25 -6.13 19.07 12.70
CA GLN A 25 -6.36 17.68 13.00
C GLN A 25 -5.24 16.90 12.32
N GLU A 26 -4.11 16.78 13.01
CA GLU A 26 -3.02 15.91 12.59
C GLU A 26 -3.60 14.51 12.41
N SER A 27 -3.73 14.10 11.15
CA SER A 27 -4.19 12.78 10.78
C SER A 27 -3.26 11.76 11.42
N GLN A 28 -3.79 10.93 12.32
CA GLN A 28 -3.06 9.78 12.83
C GLN A 28 -2.52 8.97 11.64
N PRO A 29 -1.28 8.44 11.70
CA PRO A 29 -0.74 7.65 10.61
C PRO A 29 -1.70 6.49 10.34
N GLU A 30 -2.31 6.51 9.15
CA GLU A 30 -3.23 5.48 8.72
C GLU A 30 -2.47 4.15 8.70
N LYS A 31 -3.07 3.08 9.23
CA LYS A 31 -2.43 1.75 9.16
C LYS A 31 -2.16 1.40 7.69
N PRO A 32 -0.99 0.82 7.36
CA PRO A 32 -0.68 0.46 5.99
C PRO A 32 -1.78 -0.44 5.40
N LYS A 33 -2.24 -0.11 4.19
CA LYS A 33 -3.22 -0.89 3.45
C LYS A 33 -2.52 -2.09 2.82
N GLN A 34 -3.22 -3.21 2.74
CA GLN A 34 -2.70 -4.44 2.15
C GLN A 34 -3.15 -4.56 0.69
N PHE A 35 -2.25 -5.11 -0.12
CA PHE A 35 -2.47 -5.30 -1.54
C PHE A 35 -1.89 -6.64 -1.97
N ILE A 36 -2.43 -7.18 -3.06
CA ILE A 36 -1.90 -8.33 -3.76
C ILE A 36 -1.72 -7.97 -5.23
N TYR A 37 -0.64 -8.45 -5.85
CA TYR A 37 -0.63 -8.56 -7.31
C TYR A 37 -0.23 -9.95 -7.77
N ALA A 38 -0.84 -10.37 -8.87
CA ALA A 38 -0.53 -11.61 -9.56
C ALA A 38 0.39 -11.32 -10.75
N LEU A 39 1.52 -12.02 -10.83
CA LEU A 39 2.47 -11.92 -11.95
C LEU A 39 2.30 -13.09 -12.90
N ARG A 40 2.29 -12.84 -14.21
CA ARG A 40 2.28 -13.88 -15.24
C ARG A 40 3.42 -13.65 -16.22
N LEU A 41 4.13 -14.71 -16.58
CA LEU A 41 5.17 -14.63 -17.61
C LEU A 41 4.56 -14.22 -18.94
N VAL A 42 5.32 -13.47 -19.75
CA VAL A 42 4.94 -13.20 -21.13
C VAL A 42 5.12 -14.46 -22.00
N PRO A 43 4.32 -14.65 -23.08
CA PRO A 43 4.39 -15.85 -23.91
C PRO A 43 5.78 -16.20 -24.45
N ARG A 44 6.61 -15.20 -24.76
CA ARG A 44 7.97 -15.44 -25.27
C ARG A 44 8.84 -16.24 -24.28
N LEU A 45 8.53 -16.22 -22.98
CA LEU A 45 9.33 -16.82 -21.92
C LEU A 45 8.77 -18.14 -21.38
N TYR A 46 7.72 -18.69 -21.99
CA TYR A 46 7.14 -19.97 -21.56
C TYR A 46 8.09 -21.16 -21.78
N ALA A 47 8.95 -21.08 -22.80
CA ALA A 47 9.96 -22.08 -23.07
C ALA A 47 11.31 -21.67 -22.48
N ASP A 48 11.95 -22.57 -21.72
CA ASP A 48 13.23 -22.32 -21.07
C ASP A 48 14.34 -21.92 -22.05
N ALA A 49 14.30 -22.45 -23.28
CA ALA A 49 15.26 -22.13 -24.34
C ALA A 49 15.24 -20.65 -24.76
N ASN A 50 14.15 -19.92 -24.50
CA ASN A 50 14.00 -18.52 -24.89
C ASN A 50 14.58 -17.55 -23.85
N TRP A 51 15.02 -18.04 -22.67
CA TRP A 51 15.55 -17.20 -21.61
C TRP A 51 16.96 -16.73 -21.91
N THR A 52 17.12 -15.42 -22.11
CA THR A 52 18.42 -14.82 -22.35
C THR A 52 19.20 -14.58 -21.04
N PRO A 53 20.53 -14.38 -21.09
CA PRO A 53 21.30 -13.94 -19.92
C PRO A 53 20.78 -12.62 -19.33
N GLN A 54 20.25 -11.72 -20.16
CA GLN A 54 19.65 -10.46 -19.72
C GLN A 54 18.33 -10.69 -18.98
N ASP A 55 17.46 -11.57 -19.48
CA ASP A 55 16.21 -11.94 -18.78
C ASP A 55 16.52 -12.53 -17.40
N LYS A 56 17.51 -13.43 -17.33
CA LYS A 56 17.97 -14.01 -16.06
C LYS A 56 18.53 -12.96 -15.11
N LYS A 57 19.17 -11.90 -15.62
CA LYS A 57 19.64 -10.76 -14.80
C LYS A 57 18.47 -9.96 -14.23
N VAL A 58 17.47 -9.65 -15.04
CA VAL A 58 16.25 -8.96 -14.60
C VAL A 58 15.53 -9.77 -13.52
N LEU A 59 15.37 -11.09 -13.72
CA LEU A 59 14.75 -11.96 -12.74
C LEU A 59 15.50 -11.98 -11.40
N ARG A 60 16.84 -11.95 -11.42
CA ARG A 60 17.63 -11.83 -10.17
C ARG A 60 17.36 -10.51 -9.44
N HIS A 61 17.23 -9.40 -10.16
CA HIS A 61 16.89 -8.12 -9.53
C HIS A 61 15.48 -8.11 -8.95
N HIS A 62 14.52 -8.73 -9.63
CA HIS A 62 13.17 -8.96 -9.10
C HIS A 62 13.23 -9.72 -7.76
N CYS A 63 13.96 -10.84 -7.71
CA CYS A 63 14.13 -11.59 -6.46
C CYS A 63 14.82 -10.77 -5.35
N ALA A 64 15.86 -9.99 -5.69
CA ALA A 64 16.57 -9.15 -4.73
C ALA A 64 15.65 -8.05 -4.16
N ARG A 65 14.84 -7.39 -4.99
CA ARG A 65 13.86 -6.39 -4.56
C ARG A 65 12.87 -6.99 -3.56
N PHE A 66 12.36 -8.20 -3.81
CA PHE A 66 11.46 -8.88 -2.89
C PHE A 66 12.13 -9.25 -1.57
N GLN A 67 13.37 -9.74 -1.62
CA GLN A 67 14.14 -10.02 -0.40
C GLN A 67 14.29 -8.75 0.47
N ASP A 68 14.61 -7.62 -0.15
CA ASP A 68 14.78 -6.36 0.57
C ASP A 68 13.45 -5.80 1.08
N ALA A 69 12.38 -5.87 0.28
CA ALA A 69 11.04 -5.48 0.70
C ALA A 69 10.51 -6.33 1.87
N THR A 70 10.85 -7.62 1.91
CA THR A 70 10.50 -8.49 3.05
C THR A 70 11.29 -8.12 4.29
N LYS A 71 12.60 -7.85 4.18
CA LYS A 71 13.41 -7.37 5.32
C LYS A 71 12.90 -6.03 5.87
N ALA A 72 12.41 -5.15 4.99
CA ALA A 72 11.82 -3.87 5.37
C ALA A 72 10.39 -3.98 5.94
N GLY A 73 9.78 -5.18 5.92
CA GLY A 73 8.40 -5.40 6.37
C GLY A 73 7.33 -4.94 5.38
N GLN A 74 7.70 -4.42 4.21
CA GLN A 74 6.76 -4.00 3.18
C GLN A 74 6.11 -5.21 2.48
N LEU A 75 6.89 -6.23 2.13
CA LEU A 75 6.41 -7.45 1.48
C LEU A 75 6.14 -8.54 2.53
N ILE A 76 4.88 -8.94 2.65
CA ILE A 76 4.43 -9.97 3.61
C ILE A 76 4.80 -11.37 3.07
N LEU A 77 4.48 -11.63 1.81
CA LEU A 77 4.69 -12.93 1.16
C LEU A 77 4.89 -12.76 -0.34
N ALA A 78 5.80 -13.54 -0.92
CA ALA A 78 5.84 -13.77 -2.35
C ALA A 78 6.08 -15.25 -2.65
N GLY A 79 5.51 -15.73 -3.75
CA GLY A 79 5.66 -17.11 -4.20
C GLY A 79 5.19 -17.29 -5.64
N ARG A 80 5.48 -18.44 -6.22
CA ARG A 80 5.00 -18.84 -7.55
C ARG A 80 4.44 -20.25 -7.55
N THR A 81 3.59 -20.53 -8.51
CA THR A 81 3.18 -21.91 -8.78
C THR A 81 4.37 -22.75 -9.27
N SER A 82 4.27 -24.05 -9.02
CA SER A 82 5.27 -25.05 -9.45
C SER A 82 5.06 -25.50 -10.91
N GLU A 83 3.99 -25.05 -11.54
CA GLU A 83 3.73 -25.30 -12.96
C GLU A 83 4.69 -24.50 -13.85
N SER A 84 4.85 -24.97 -15.09
CA SER A 84 5.71 -24.35 -16.10
C SER A 84 4.88 -23.66 -17.18
N GLY A 85 5.52 -22.78 -17.95
CA GLY A 85 4.91 -22.14 -19.10
C GLY A 85 3.75 -21.22 -18.75
N ASP A 86 2.68 -21.30 -19.54
CA ASP A 86 1.49 -20.45 -19.50
C ASP A 86 0.64 -20.58 -18.22
N LYS A 87 0.78 -21.70 -17.52
CA LYS A 87 0.13 -21.94 -16.23
C LYS A 87 0.90 -21.35 -15.05
N THR A 88 2.14 -20.92 -15.27
CA THR A 88 2.95 -20.30 -14.23
C THR A 88 2.38 -18.94 -13.84
N PHE A 89 2.18 -18.72 -12.55
CA PHE A 89 1.99 -17.37 -12.03
C PHE A 89 2.61 -17.20 -10.66
N GLY A 90 3.03 -15.97 -10.37
CA GLY A 90 3.49 -15.52 -9.07
C GLY A 90 2.42 -14.71 -8.36
N ILE A 91 2.53 -14.61 -7.04
CA ILE A 91 1.79 -13.64 -6.24
C ILE A 91 2.74 -12.92 -5.30
N ALA A 92 2.44 -11.65 -5.00
CA ALA A 92 3.09 -10.86 -3.97
C ALA A 92 2.01 -10.17 -3.12
N ILE A 93 2.03 -10.40 -1.81
CA ILE A 93 1.15 -9.76 -0.83
C ILE A 93 2.00 -8.79 -0.02
N PHE A 94 1.62 -7.52 0.02
CA PHE A 94 2.45 -6.44 0.56
C PHE A 94 1.61 -5.30 1.13
N GLN A 95 2.28 -4.36 1.78
CA GLN A 95 1.69 -3.17 2.36
C GLN A 95 2.11 -1.90 1.60
N ALA A 96 1.18 -0.96 1.49
CA ALA A 96 1.42 0.38 0.95
C ALA A 96 0.49 1.40 1.61
N GLU A 97 0.82 2.69 1.50
CA GLU A 97 0.02 3.79 2.06
C GLU A 97 -1.36 3.89 1.39
N ASP A 98 -1.37 3.74 0.06
CA ASP A 98 -2.56 3.82 -0.78
C ASP A 98 -2.39 3.01 -2.08
N GLU A 99 -3.41 3.03 -2.94
CA GLU A 99 -3.39 2.32 -4.22
C GLU A 99 -2.34 2.88 -5.18
N ALA A 100 -2.04 4.18 -5.13
CA ALA A 100 -1.05 4.78 -6.01
C ALA A 100 0.37 4.30 -5.66
N ALA A 101 0.71 4.26 -4.37
CA ALA A 101 1.93 3.67 -3.86
C ALA A 101 2.01 2.17 -4.17
N ALA A 102 0.90 1.43 -4.04
CA ALA A 102 0.83 0.02 -4.38
C ALA A 102 1.08 -0.25 -5.87
N ARG A 103 0.44 0.54 -6.73
CA ARG A 103 0.61 0.50 -8.18
C ARG A 103 2.04 0.80 -8.59
N LYS A 104 2.63 1.85 -8.01
CA LYS A 104 4.03 2.17 -8.22
C LYS A 104 4.95 1.02 -7.79
N PHE A 105 4.72 0.41 -6.63
CA PHE A 105 5.53 -0.73 -6.16
C PHE A 105 5.50 -1.91 -7.14
N MET A 106 4.33 -2.22 -7.71
CA MET A 106 4.14 -3.27 -8.73
C MET A 106 4.80 -2.90 -10.07
N GLU A 107 4.57 -1.68 -10.57
CA GLU A 107 5.07 -1.24 -11.87
C GLU A 107 6.61 -1.11 -11.88
N GLU A 108 7.22 -0.77 -10.75
CA GLU A 108 8.68 -0.73 -10.56
C GLU A 108 9.31 -2.09 -10.29
N ASP A 109 8.54 -3.17 -10.19
CA ASP A 109 9.11 -4.51 -10.13
C ASP A 109 9.97 -4.75 -11.39
N PRO A 110 11.26 -5.11 -11.26
CA PRO A 110 12.13 -5.35 -12.40
C PRO A 110 11.55 -6.34 -13.42
N ALA A 111 10.81 -7.36 -12.99
CA ALA A 111 10.18 -8.31 -13.90
C ALA A 111 9.03 -7.67 -14.71
N VAL A 112 8.32 -6.71 -14.12
CA VAL A 112 7.24 -5.94 -14.78
C VAL A 112 7.83 -4.85 -15.66
N ALA A 113 8.63 -3.96 -15.10
CA ALA A 113 9.30 -2.87 -15.83
C ALA A 113 10.20 -3.38 -16.97
N GLY A 114 10.82 -4.55 -16.79
CA GLY A 114 11.64 -5.22 -17.79
C GLY A 114 10.85 -6.02 -18.84
N GLY A 115 9.52 -6.07 -18.76
CA GLY A 115 8.67 -6.76 -19.73
C GLY A 115 8.80 -8.29 -19.72
N LEU A 116 9.25 -8.88 -18.62
CA LEU A 116 9.28 -10.34 -18.44
C LEU A 116 7.92 -10.87 -17.95
N MET A 117 7.21 -10.05 -17.18
CA MET A 117 5.93 -10.41 -16.58
C MET A 117 4.92 -9.29 -16.75
N THR A 118 3.65 -9.66 -16.92
CA THR A 118 2.52 -8.75 -16.70
C THR A 118 2.07 -8.89 -15.25
N ALA A 119 1.49 -7.83 -14.67
CA ALA A 119 0.97 -7.87 -13.32
C ALA A 119 -0.42 -7.23 -13.22
N GLU A 120 -1.25 -7.76 -12.32
CA GLU A 120 -2.58 -7.25 -12.00
C GLU A 120 -2.68 -6.99 -10.49
N LEU A 121 -2.97 -5.75 -10.11
CA LEU A 121 -3.03 -5.28 -8.72
C LEU A 121 -4.45 -5.26 -8.19
N HIS A 122 -4.62 -5.69 -6.94
CA HIS A 122 -5.88 -5.61 -6.21
C HIS A 122 -5.67 -5.15 -4.75
N PRO A 123 -6.59 -4.37 -4.18
CA PRO A 123 -6.74 -4.25 -2.74
C PRO A 123 -6.95 -5.64 -2.12
N PHE A 124 -6.32 -5.90 -0.99
CA PHE A 124 -6.36 -7.22 -0.35
C PHE A 124 -6.42 -7.09 1.16
N THR A 125 -7.03 -8.06 1.84
CA THR A 125 -7.04 -8.13 3.30
C THR A 125 -6.76 -9.56 3.71
N VAL A 126 -5.68 -9.77 4.47
CA VAL A 126 -5.42 -11.06 5.12
C VAL A 126 -6.45 -11.24 6.24
N ALA A 127 -7.47 -12.07 5.99
CA ALA A 127 -8.49 -12.39 6.98
C ALA A 127 -8.02 -13.41 8.02
N LEU A 128 -7.19 -14.38 7.61
CA LEU A 128 -6.65 -15.44 8.43
C LEU A 128 -5.24 -15.79 7.96
N GLU A 129 -4.30 -15.93 8.89
CA GLU A 129 -2.93 -16.37 8.64
C GLU A 129 -2.51 -17.33 9.75
N ARG A 130 -1.95 -18.49 9.38
CA ARG A 130 -1.22 -19.33 10.33
C ARG A 130 0.21 -18.81 10.43
N LYS A 131 0.87 -19.02 11.58
CA LYS A 131 2.33 -18.85 11.61
C LYS A 131 2.96 -19.77 10.56
N ASN A 132 3.77 -19.20 9.67
CA ASN A 132 4.49 -19.98 8.67
C ASN A 132 5.52 -20.87 9.41
N PRO A 133 5.45 -22.21 9.28
CA PRO A 133 6.38 -23.13 9.93
C PRO A 133 7.81 -22.99 9.42
#